data_AF-A0A821QCW9-F1
#
_entry.id   AF-A0A821QCW9-F1
#
_cell.length_a   1.000
_cell.length_b   1.000
_cell.length_c   1.000
_cell.angle_alpha   90.00
_cell.angle_beta   90.00
_cell.angle_gamma   90.00
#
_symmetry.space_group_name_H-M   'P 1'
#
loop_
_entity.id
_entity.type
_entity.pdbx_description
1 polymer ?
#
loop_
_entity_poly.entity_id
_entity_poly.type
_entity_poly.pdbx_seq_one_letter_code
_entity_poly.pdbx_strand_id
1 'polypeptide(L)'
;MLDQERQITGPRSSLHGIPILVKDNTATNDKMQTTAGSLALIGARVVRDAHVVDLLRQAGAIILGKASLSEWSNFRSTNKSREGWSARGGPV
;
A
#
# COMPACT_ATOMS: atom_id res chain seq x y z
N MET A 1 -1.77 -16.85 13.08
CA MET A 1 -1.08 -15.53 13.10
C MET A 1 0.40 -15.74 12.85
N LEU A 2 1.11 -14.76 12.29
CA LEU A 2 2.53 -14.90 11.92
C LEU A 2 3.45 -15.24 13.11
N ASP A 3 3.08 -14.83 14.34
CA ASP A 3 3.82 -15.20 15.56
C ASP A 3 3.74 -16.70 15.86
N GLN A 4 2.55 -17.28 15.75
CA GLN A 4 2.34 -18.71 15.95
C GLN A 4 3.07 -19.52 14.86
N GLU A 5 3.02 -19.05 13.62
CA GLU A 5 3.77 -19.67 12.52
C GLU A 5 5.28 -19.64 12.79
N ARG A 6 5.80 -18.50 13.25
CA ARG A 6 7.22 -18.38 13.62
C ARG A 6 7.63 -19.37 14.71
N GLN A 7 6.74 -19.66 15.66
CA GLN A 7 6.99 -20.62 16.74
C GLN A 7 6.94 -22.09 16.27
N ILE A 8 6.05 -22.42 15.33
CA ILE A 8 5.80 -23.81 14.91
C ILE A 8 6.70 -24.23 13.74
N THR A 9 6.76 -23.42 12.69
CA THR A 9 7.45 -23.76 11.42
C THR A 9 8.70 -22.92 11.17
N GLY A 10 8.91 -21.86 11.94
CA GLY A 10 9.96 -20.87 11.70
C GLY A 10 9.53 -19.74 10.75
N PRO A 11 10.41 -18.76 10.49
CA PRO A 11 10.09 -17.61 9.64
C PRO A 11 10.06 -17.99 8.15
N ARG A 12 9.12 -17.44 7.38
CA ARG A 12 9.05 -17.61 5.92
C ARG A 12 10.24 -16.99 5.19
N SER A 13 10.74 -15.87 5.69
CA SER A 13 11.88 -15.12 5.14
C SER A 13 12.41 -14.13 6.17
N SER A 14 13.40 -13.31 5.80
CA SER A 14 13.84 -12.15 6.58
C SER A 14 12.75 -11.08 6.80
N LEU A 15 11.66 -11.13 6.03
CA LEU A 15 10.51 -10.23 6.14
C LEU A 15 9.37 -10.79 6.99
N HIS A 16 9.52 -11.98 7.58
CA HIS A 16 8.46 -12.61 8.36
C HIS A 16 8.06 -11.75 9.57
N GLY A 17 6.81 -11.28 9.58
CA GLY A 17 6.28 -10.40 10.62
C GLY A 17 6.67 -8.93 10.50
N ILE A 18 7.45 -8.53 9.49
CA ILE A 18 7.93 -7.15 9.35
C ILE A 18 6.79 -6.25 8.83
N PRO A 19 6.42 -5.17 9.55
CA PRO A 19 5.39 -4.23 9.10
C PRO A 19 5.94 -3.27 8.03
N ILE A 20 5.17 -3.09 6.94
CA ILE A 20 5.53 -2.26 5.80
C ILE A 20 4.33 -1.41 5.38
N LEU A 21 4.59 -0.16 4.98
CA LEU A 21 3.63 0.67 4.25
C LEU A 21 3.88 0.55 2.75
N VAL A 22 2.79 0.47 1.97
CA VAL A 22 2.87 0.55 0.50
C VAL A 22 2.26 1.85 0.02
N LYS A 23 2.81 2.45 -1.03
CA LYS A 23 2.27 3.70 -1.60
C LYS A 23 0.81 3.50 -2.04
N ASP A 24 -0.06 4.50 -1.86
CA ASP A 24 -1.51 4.41 -2.11
C ASP A 24 -1.91 4.26 -3.60
N ASN A 25 -0.92 4.19 -4.50
CA ASN A 25 -1.08 3.79 -5.90
C ASN A 25 -0.74 2.30 -6.16
N THR A 26 -0.33 1.55 -5.13
CA THR A 26 -0.04 0.11 -5.22
C THR A 26 -1.27 -0.70 -4.81
N ALA A 27 -1.79 -1.56 -5.68
CA ALA A 27 -3.00 -2.34 -5.41
C ALA A 27 -2.84 -3.33 -4.24
N THR A 28 -3.81 -3.32 -3.32
CA THR A 28 -4.02 -4.41 -2.33
C THR A 28 -5.49 -4.84 -2.38
N ASN A 29 -5.75 -6.13 -2.57
CA ASN A 29 -7.08 -6.73 -2.53
C ASN A 29 -7.42 -7.15 -1.09
N ASP A 30 -7.63 -6.14 -0.25
CA ASP A 30 -8.04 -6.29 1.14
C ASP A 30 -8.98 -5.14 1.53
N LYS A 31 -9.02 -4.78 2.82
CA LYS A 31 -9.88 -3.69 3.31
C LYS A 31 -9.30 -2.30 3.05
N MET A 32 -8.04 -2.18 2.62
CA MET A 32 -7.43 -0.89 2.28
C MET A 32 -7.86 -0.45 0.88
N GLN A 33 -8.02 0.86 0.70
CA GLN A 33 -8.32 1.43 -0.61
C GLN A 33 -7.02 1.74 -1.36
N THR A 34 -7.05 1.69 -2.69
CA THR A 34 -5.94 2.11 -3.55
C THR A 34 -6.43 3.28 -4.39
N THR A 35 -6.17 4.51 -3.95
CA THR A 35 -6.85 5.69 -4.50
C THR A 35 -5.93 6.63 -5.26
N ALA A 36 -4.62 6.37 -5.30
CA ALA A 36 -3.62 7.28 -5.85
C ALA A 36 -3.73 8.72 -5.28
N GLY A 37 -4.21 8.85 -4.03
CA GLY A 37 -4.48 10.13 -3.38
C GLY A 37 -5.78 10.84 -3.84
N SER A 38 -6.53 10.27 -4.80
CA SER A 38 -7.70 10.90 -5.40
C SER A 38 -9.02 10.50 -4.74
N LEU A 39 -9.93 11.46 -4.59
CA LEU A 39 -11.29 11.22 -4.12
C LEU A 39 -12.11 10.38 -5.10
N ALA A 40 -11.78 10.43 -6.40
CA ALA A 40 -12.49 9.71 -7.45
C ALA A 40 -12.41 8.18 -7.30
N LEU A 41 -11.38 7.68 -6.60
CA LEU A 41 -11.13 6.25 -6.40
C LEU A 41 -11.51 5.78 -4.99
N ILE A 42 -12.13 6.63 -4.17
CA ILE A 42 -12.65 6.20 -2.87
C ILE A 42 -13.74 5.13 -3.10
N GLY A 43 -13.58 3.99 -2.42
CA GLY A 43 -14.47 2.83 -2.55
C GLY A 43 -14.21 1.95 -3.78
N ALA A 44 -13.28 2.32 -4.66
CA ALA A 44 -12.86 1.46 -5.76
C ALA A 44 -12.24 0.15 -5.21
N ARG A 45 -12.60 -0.99 -5.82
CA ARG A 45 -12.09 -2.31 -5.44
C ARG A 45 -11.17 -2.83 -6.54
N VAL A 46 -9.96 -3.22 -6.16
CA VAL A 46 -9.05 -3.94 -7.03
C VAL A 46 -9.39 -5.43 -7.00
N VAL A 47 -9.24 -6.12 -8.13
CA VAL A 47 -9.57 -7.56 -8.23
C VAL A 47 -8.49 -8.47 -7.64
N ARG A 48 -7.27 -7.95 -7.45
CA ARG A 48 -6.11 -8.67 -6.92
C ARG A 48 -5.06 -7.72 -6.37
N ASP A 49 -4.14 -8.26 -5.57
CA ASP A 49 -2.93 -7.56 -5.16
C ASP A 49 -2.07 -7.20 -6.39
N ALA A 50 -1.31 -6.11 -6.26
CA ALA A 50 -0.15 -5.91 -7.11
C ALA A 50 0.84 -7.08 -6.92
N HIS A 51 1.56 -7.48 -7.96
CA HIS A 51 2.44 -8.65 -7.89
C HIS A 51 3.49 -8.53 -6.76
N VAL A 52 4.04 -7.34 -6.54
CA VAL A 52 4.98 -7.09 -5.43
C VAL A 52 4.34 -7.26 -4.05
N VAL A 53 3.05 -6.90 -3.88
CA VAL A 53 2.33 -7.07 -2.62
C VAL A 53 2.09 -8.55 -2.34
N ASP A 54 1.73 -9.31 -3.37
CA ASP A 54 1.56 -10.76 -3.28
C ASP A 54 2.88 -11.44 -2.82
N LEU A 55 4.01 -11.08 -3.46
CA LEU A 55 5.33 -11.57 -3.05
C LEU A 55 5.70 -11.18 -1.61
N LEU A 56 5.39 -9.94 -1.18
CA LEU A 56 5.64 -9.50 0.20
C LEU A 56 4.82 -10.32 1.21
N ARG A 57 3.56 -10.62 0.91
CA ARG A 57 2.70 -11.47 1.76
C ARG A 57 3.21 -12.91 1.82
N GLN A 58 3.63 -13.46 0.69
CA GLN A 58 4.24 -14.79 0.63
C GLN A 58 5.53 -14.84 1.46
N ALA A 59 6.33 -13.78 1.44
CA ALA A 59 7.53 -13.64 2.27
C ALA A 59 7.21 -13.44 3.78
N GLY A 60 5.95 -13.26 4.15
CA GLY A 60 5.50 -13.08 5.53
C GLY A 60 5.50 -11.63 6.02
N ALA A 61 5.64 -10.64 5.13
CA ALA A 61 5.53 -9.24 5.50
C ALA A 61 4.08 -8.86 5.84
N ILE A 62 3.92 -7.89 6.75
CA ILE A 62 2.63 -7.34 7.15
C ILE A 62 2.44 -5.99 6.44
N ILE A 63 1.45 -5.90 5.54
CA ILE A 63 1.07 -4.62 4.95
C ILE A 63 0.23 -3.85 5.99
N LEU A 64 0.86 -2.89 6.67
CA LEU A 64 0.24 -2.15 7.77
C LEU A 64 -0.75 -1.08 7.27
N GLY A 65 -0.51 -0.54 6.08
CA GLY A 65 -1.27 0.60 5.59
C GLY A 65 -0.82 1.10 4.22
N LYS A 66 -1.49 2.16 3.78
CA LYS A 66 -1.15 2.92 2.58
C LYS A 66 -0.43 4.22 2.94
N ALA A 67 0.72 4.46 2.35
CA ALA A 67 1.42 5.72 2.44
C ALA A 67 0.83 6.74 1.46
N SER A 68 0.66 7.98 1.91
CA SER A 68 0.23 9.11 1.07
C SER A 68 1.24 9.39 -0.05
N LEU A 69 0.84 10.21 -1.02
CA LEU A 69 1.63 10.61 -2.17
C LEU A 69 1.13 11.94 -2.75
N SER A 70 1.95 12.57 -3.59
CA SER A 70 1.46 13.56 -4.57
C SER A 70 0.37 12.90 -5.44
N GLU A 71 -0.82 13.50 -5.48
CA GLU A 71 -1.99 12.95 -6.19
C GLU A 71 -1.66 12.55 -7.63
N TRP A 72 -2.16 11.40 -8.07
CA TRP A 72 -1.86 10.81 -9.39
C TRP A 72 -0.36 10.65 -9.67
N SER A 73 0.42 10.34 -8.63
CA SER A 73 1.88 10.22 -8.75
C SER A 73 2.54 11.46 -9.33
N ASN A 74 2.02 12.65 -9.00
CA ASN A 74 2.45 13.94 -9.51
C ASN A 74 2.20 14.18 -11.01
N PHE A 75 1.37 13.36 -11.65
CA PHE A 75 1.04 13.47 -13.08
C PHE A 75 -0.37 14.02 -13.29
N ARG A 76 -0.67 15.16 -12.66
CA ARG A 76 -2.03 15.74 -12.60
C ARG A 76 -2.15 17.14 -13.23
N SER A 77 -1.05 17.89 -13.30
CA SER A 77 -1.03 19.29 -13.70
C SER A 77 0.21 19.57 -14.53
N THR A 78 0.08 20.40 -15.57
CA THR A 78 1.21 20.94 -16.35
C THR A 78 1.90 22.10 -15.63
N ASN A 79 1.23 22.70 -14.64
CA ASN A 79 1.77 23.74 -13.75
C ASN A 79 2.31 23.09 -12.46
N LYS A 80 3.09 23.84 -11.67
CA LYS A 80 3.61 23.39 -10.37
C LYS A 80 2.53 22.74 -9.52
N SER A 81 2.61 21.42 -9.38
CA SER A 81 1.91 20.64 -8.37
C SER A 81 2.59 20.82 -7.01
N ARG A 82 1.79 20.80 -5.94
CA ARG A 82 2.33 20.78 -4.58
C ARG A 82 2.79 19.35 -4.27
N GLU A 83 4.09 19.15 -4.21
CA GLU A 83 4.67 17.86 -3.83
C GLU A 83 4.14 17.41 -2.47
N GLY A 84 3.87 16.10 -2.35
CA GLY A 84 3.30 15.50 -1.14
C GLY A 84 1.83 15.82 -0.90
N TRP A 85 1.16 16.60 -1.75
CA TRP A 85 -0.26 16.90 -1.55
C TRP A 85 -1.19 15.96 -2.34
N SER A 86 -2.26 15.49 -1.69
CA SER A 86 -3.40 14.89 -2.37
C SER A 86 -4.75 15.29 -1.78
N ALA A 87 -5.82 15.22 -2.57
CA ALA A 87 -7.16 15.59 -2.12
C ALA A 87 -7.65 14.69 -0.98
N ARG A 88 -7.27 13.41 -0.99
CA ARG A 88 -7.60 12.47 0.09
C ARG A 88 -6.68 12.60 1.31
N GLY A 89 -5.38 12.77 1.09
CA GLY A 89 -4.36 12.70 2.14
C GLY A 89 -3.91 14.04 2.72
N GLY A 90 -4.30 15.17 2.11
CA GLY A 90 -3.76 16.48 2.45
C GLY A 90 -2.27 16.60 2.10
N PRO A 91 -1.55 17.60 2.66
CA PRO A 91 -0.09 17.67 2.57
C PRO A 91 0.56 16.62 3.47
N VAL A 92 1.68 16.03 3.02
CA VAL A 92 2.58 15.20 3.84
C VAL A 92 4.00 15.73 3.89
#